data_AF-A0A9E6V5I3-F1
#
_entry.id   AF-A0A9E6V5I3-F1
#
_cell.length_a   1.000
_cell.length_b   1.000
_cell.length_c   1.000
_cell.angle_alpha   90.00
_cell.angle_beta   90.00
_cell.angle_gamma   90.00
#
_symmetry.space_group_name_H-M   'P 1'
#
loop_
_entity.id
_entity.type
_entity.pdbx_description
1 polymer ?
#
loop_
_entity_poly.entity_id
_entity_poly.type
_entity_poly.pdbx_seq_one_letter_code
_entity_poly.pdbx_strand_id
1 'polypeptide(L)'
;MLTNVIAVAIENKRLVKKQIAREYEMQLAKEMQRKLIPDQLPLSNRFEVAMIYEPHFEVGGDFLDVVQVDETRFLFSVADIAGKGLAAAMLMANFEAAFRVLVERTHSNDEFIQALNHAVNRITRGDSYITFFVAQFNTEKNKLKYVNAGHVAPILILNANQPLEKRQIVRLDKRCPILGFFRQLPKVGVHEIFIPCQHQAFFGLNDTVAARSAIRTEANFFTVDGGHTWREYGFNR
;
A
#
# COMPACT_ATOMS: atom_id res chain seq x y z
N MET A 1 -2.64 -57.08 -8.59
CA MET A 1 -3.65 -56.04 -8.27
C MET A 1 -3.43 -55.41 -6.89
N LEU A 2 -3.28 -56.19 -5.81
CA LEU A 2 -3.14 -55.65 -4.43
C LEU A 2 -1.93 -54.72 -4.24
N THR A 3 -0.77 -55.03 -4.85
CA THR A 3 0.46 -54.23 -4.75
C THR A 3 0.29 -52.80 -5.27
N ASN A 4 -0.44 -52.61 -6.37
CA ASN A 4 -0.68 -51.28 -6.94
C ASN A 4 -1.60 -50.43 -6.04
N VAL A 5 -2.61 -51.05 -5.43
CA VAL A 5 -3.52 -50.36 -4.50
C VAL A 5 -2.76 -49.87 -3.25
N ILE A 6 -1.88 -50.72 -2.70
CA ILE A 6 -1.05 -50.36 -1.55
C ILE A 6 -0.04 -49.25 -1.91
N ALA A 7 0.61 -49.33 -3.08
CA ALA A 7 1.55 -48.31 -3.55
C ALA A 7 0.88 -46.93 -3.72
N VAL A 8 -0.32 -46.89 -4.32
CA VAL A 8 -1.10 -45.66 -4.48
C VAL A 8 -1.52 -45.10 -3.12
N ALA A 9 -1.96 -45.94 -2.18
CA ALA A 9 -2.33 -45.48 -0.84
C ALA A 9 -1.14 -44.87 -0.07
N ILE A 10 0.06 -45.45 -0.21
CA ILE A 10 1.29 -44.92 0.39
C ILE A 10 1.65 -43.57 -0.24
N GLU A 11 1.62 -43.45 -1.57
CA GLU A 11 1.95 -42.18 -2.24
C GLU A 11 0.91 -41.10 -1.93
N ASN A 12 -0.38 -41.44 -1.93
CA ASN A 12 -1.45 -40.51 -1.51
C ASN A 12 -1.23 -40.01 -0.08
N LYS A 13 -0.89 -40.90 0.87
CA LYS A 13 -0.58 -40.51 2.25
C LYS A 13 0.64 -39.58 2.31
N ARG A 14 1.66 -39.83 1.49
CA ARG A 14 2.85 -38.97 1.39
C ARG A 14 2.53 -37.60 0.83
N LEU A 15 1.73 -37.53 -0.23
CA LEU A 15 1.28 -36.30 -0.87
C LEU A 15 0.42 -35.47 0.08
N VAL A 16 -0.53 -36.09 0.78
CA VAL A 16 -1.36 -35.41 1.80
C VAL A 16 -0.49 -34.84 2.92
N LYS A 17 0.48 -35.59 3.43
CA LYS A 17 1.41 -35.05 4.46
C LYS A 17 2.22 -33.86 3.97
N LYS A 18 2.73 -33.92 2.73
CA LYS A 18 3.45 -32.78 2.13
C LYS A 18 2.56 -31.57 1.93
N GLN A 19 1.31 -31.79 1.53
CA GLN A 19 0.33 -30.73 1.35
C GLN A 19 0.03 -30.04 2.69
N ILE A 20 -0.25 -30.80 3.74
CA ILE A 20 -0.50 -30.26 5.10
C ILE A 20 0.70 -29.44 5.61
N ALA A 21 1.92 -29.95 5.43
CA ALA A 21 3.12 -29.23 5.86
C ALA A 21 3.27 -27.89 5.11
N ARG A 22 3.00 -27.87 3.81
CA ARG A 22 3.06 -26.66 2.99
C ARG A 22 1.99 -25.64 3.35
N GLU A 23 0.78 -26.11 3.64
CA GLU A 23 -0.33 -25.26 4.13
C GLU A 23 0.04 -24.62 5.47
N TYR A 24 0.65 -25.37 6.38
CA TYR A 24 1.11 -24.85 7.67
C TYR A 24 2.21 -23.79 7.53
N GLU A 25 3.22 -24.03 6.68
CA GLU A 25 4.27 -23.03 6.38
C GLU A 25 3.69 -21.76 5.78
N MET A 26 2.71 -21.89 4.88
CA MET A 26 2.08 -20.74 4.24
C MET A 26 1.20 -19.94 5.20
N GLN A 27 0.49 -20.63 6.10
CA GLN A 27 -0.28 -19.99 7.15
C GLN A 27 0.62 -19.17 8.09
N LEU A 28 1.77 -19.71 8.49
CA LEU A 28 2.77 -18.98 9.28
C LEU A 28 3.30 -17.75 8.53
N ALA A 29 3.62 -17.89 7.24
CA ALA A 29 4.09 -16.78 6.41
C ALA A 29 3.03 -15.66 6.30
N LYS A 30 1.76 -16.02 6.16
CA LYS A 30 0.62 -15.09 6.15
C LYS A 30 0.49 -14.34 7.47
N GLU A 31 0.62 -15.04 8.59
CA GLU A 31 0.59 -14.43 9.93
C GLU A 31 1.76 -13.46 10.14
N MET A 32 2.95 -13.81 9.64
CA MET A 32 4.11 -12.91 9.66
C MET A 32 3.89 -11.68 8.77
N GLN A 33 3.41 -11.86 7.55
CA GLN A 33 3.17 -10.74 6.63
C GLN A 33 2.09 -9.80 7.14
N ARG A 34 1.06 -10.30 7.83
CA ARG A 34 0.04 -9.43 8.43
C ARG A 34 0.61 -8.47 9.47
N LYS A 35 1.64 -8.89 10.21
CA LYS A 35 2.31 -8.03 11.23
C LYS A 35 3.14 -6.89 10.61
N LEU A 36 3.36 -6.93 9.30
CA LEU A 36 4.04 -5.87 8.55
C LEU A 36 3.08 -4.71 8.22
N ILE A 37 1.77 -4.97 8.21
CA ILE A 37 0.77 -3.92 8.02
C ILE A 37 0.52 -3.24 9.37
N PRO A 38 0.46 -1.89 9.43
CA PRO A 38 0.27 -1.19 10.70
C PRO A 38 -1.08 -1.53 11.34
N ASP A 39 -1.05 -2.12 12.53
CA ASP A 39 -2.26 -2.34 13.35
C ASP A 39 -2.81 -1.03 13.95
N GLN A 40 -1.95 -0.01 14.07
CA GLN A 40 -2.31 1.31 14.57
C GLN A 40 -1.97 2.37 13.54
N LEU A 41 -3.00 3.11 13.12
CA LEU A 41 -2.86 4.23 12.22
C LEU A 41 -2.62 5.50 13.04
N PRO A 42 -1.80 6.45 12.54
CA PRO A 42 -1.56 7.68 13.26
C PRO A 42 -2.86 8.47 13.41
N LEU A 43 -3.08 8.97 14.63
CA LEU A 43 -4.24 9.78 14.97
C LEU A 43 -3.93 11.26 14.70
N SER A 44 -4.87 11.95 14.07
CA SER A 44 -4.84 13.40 13.90
C SER A 44 -6.20 13.99 14.24
N ASN A 45 -6.22 15.21 14.76
CA ASN A 45 -7.45 15.99 14.91
C ASN A 45 -7.84 16.71 13.61
N ARG A 46 -6.99 16.67 12.58
CA ARG A 46 -7.21 17.32 11.28
C ARG A 46 -7.72 16.38 10.20
N PHE A 47 -7.43 15.09 10.34
CA PHE A 47 -7.89 14.09 9.41
C PHE A 47 -7.98 12.73 10.08
N GLU A 48 -8.72 11.86 9.41
CA GLU A 48 -8.98 10.51 9.85
C GLU A 48 -8.39 9.52 8.81
N VAL A 49 -7.91 8.35 9.26
CA VAL A 49 -7.28 7.34 8.40
C VAL A 49 -7.93 5.99 8.61
N ALA A 50 -8.45 5.40 7.55
CA ALA A 50 -8.88 4.02 7.52
C ALA A 50 -7.97 3.19 6.59
N MET A 51 -7.78 1.92 6.93
CA MET A 51 -7.00 0.98 6.15
C MET A 51 -7.72 -0.38 6.10
N ILE A 52 -7.79 -0.95 4.90
CA ILE A 52 -8.31 -2.27 4.60
C ILE A 52 -7.27 -2.93 3.72
N TYR A 53 -6.79 -4.09 4.17
CA TYR A 53 -5.81 -4.90 3.46
C TYR A 53 -6.35 -6.32 3.33
N GLU A 54 -6.79 -6.67 2.12
CA GLU A 54 -7.30 -7.99 1.78
C GLU A 54 -6.45 -8.60 0.65
N PRO A 55 -5.40 -9.38 0.99
CA PRO A 55 -4.53 -9.94 -0.02
C PRO A 55 -5.25 -11.02 -0.84
N HIS A 56 -5.09 -10.98 -2.17
CA HIS A 56 -5.67 -11.96 -3.09
C HIS A 56 -5.04 -13.36 -2.95
N PHE A 57 -3.79 -13.45 -2.48
CA PHE A 57 -3.07 -14.69 -2.22
C PHE A 57 -2.77 -14.84 -0.72
N GLU A 58 -2.38 -16.04 -0.28
CA GLU A 58 -2.02 -16.27 1.13
C GLU A 58 -0.87 -15.37 1.59
N VAL A 59 0.08 -15.07 0.68
CA VAL A 59 1.12 -14.04 0.84
C VAL A 59 1.39 -13.32 -0.48
N GLY A 60 1.70 -12.03 -0.43
CA GLY A 60 1.75 -11.14 -1.61
C GLY A 60 2.93 -10.17 -1.66
N GLY A 61 3.00 -9.38 -2.73
CA GLY A 61 3.97 -8.28 -2.89
C GLY A 61 3.45 -6.93 -2.41
N ASP A 62 2.17 -6.86 -2.06
CA ASP A 62 1.46 -5.66 -1.67
C ASP A 62 2.01 -5.06 -0.37
N PHE A 63 2.20 -3.75 -0.38
CA PHE A 63 2.66 -2.94 0.73
C PHE A 63 1.69 -1.77 0.93
N LEU A 64 1.32 -1.51 2.18
CA LEU A 64 0.48 -0.38 2.54
C LEU A 64 0.89 0.13 3.92
N ASP A 65 1.24 1.41 4.01
CA ASP A 65 1.74 2.02 5.24
C ASP A 65 1.31 3.47 5.39
N VAL A 66 1.11 3.87 6.64
CA VAL A 66 0.79 5.24 7.04
C VAL A 66 1.72 5.64 8.18
N VAL A 67 2.55 6.65 7.93
CA VAL A 67 3.59 7.08 8.87
C VAL A 67 3.42 8.53 9.25
N GLN A 68 3.37 8.81 10.54
CA GLN A 68 3.55 10.17 11.03
C GLN A 68 5.03 10.52 11.03
N VAL A 69 5.44 11.45 10.16
CA VAL A 69 6.83 11.91 10.04
C VAL A 69 7.17 12.89 11.17
N ASP A 70 6.22 13.77 11.51
CA ASP A 70 6.26 14.66 12.67
C ASP A 70 4.84 15.12 13.04
N GLU A 71 4.72 16.11 13.92
CA GLU A 71 3.43 16.66 14.38
C GLU A 71 2.49 17.11 13.23
N THR A 72 3.05 17.47 12.08
CA THR A 72 2.32 18.13 10.99
C THR A 72 2.34 17.35 9.68
N ARG A 73 3.30 16.42 9.51
CA ARG A 73 3.54 15.71 8.25
C ARG A 73 3.22 14.22 8.39
N PHE A 74 2.41 13.73 7.47
CA PHE A 74 1.98 12.33 7.42
C PHE A 74 2.23 11.78 6.03
N LEU A 75 2.73 10.55 5.94
CA LEU A 75 3.00 9.82 4.71
C LEU A 75 1.98 8.70 4.54
N PHE A 76 1.46 8.58 3.32
CA PHE A 76 0.56 7.52 2.87
C PHE A 76 1.23 6.82 1.71
N SER A 77 1.49 5.53 1.83
CA SER A 77 2.29 4.81 0.85
C SER A 77 1.63 3.49 0.48
N VAL A 78 1.65 3.16 -0.80
CA VAL A 78 1.24 1.87 -1.33
C VAL A 78 2.27 1.40 -2.35
N ALA A 79 2.57 0.11 -2.34
CA ALA A 79 3.44 -0.50 -3.34
C ALA A 79 2.91 -1.87 -3.75
N ASP A 80 3.25 -2.26 -4.97
CA ASP A 80 3.10 -3.64 -5.43
C ASP A 80 4.42 -4.12 -6.04
N ILE A 81 4.91 -5.23 -5.53
CA ILE A 81 6.16 -5.86 -5.95
C ILE A 81 5.85 -6.93 -6.99
N ALA A 82 6.48 -6.80 -8.15
CA ALA A 82 6.32 -7.77 -9.21
C ALA A 82 6.74 -9.18 -8.75
N GLY A 83 5.77 -10.09 -8.75
CA GLY A 83 5.95 -11.47 -8.30
C GLY A 83 4.70 -11.99 -7.59
N LYS A 84 4.80 -13.19 -7.00
CA LYS A 84 3.75 -13.74 -6.14
C LYS A 84 4.32 -14.74 -5.15
N GLY A 85 3.56 -15.01 -4.09
CA GLY A 85 3.94 -15.98 -3.06
C GLY A 85 5.11 -15.49 -2.20
N LEU A 86 5.77 -16.44 -1.54
CA LEU A 86 6.75 -16.16 -0.47
C LEU A 86 7.90 -15.26 -0.92
N ALA A 87 8.38 -15.42 -2.16
CA ALA A 87 9.47 -14.59 -2.68
C ALA A 87 9.08 -13.10 -2.75
N ALA A 88 7.87 -12.79 -3.22
CA ALA A 88 7.37 -11.40 -3.26
C ALA A 88 7.17 -10.85 -1.84
N ALA A 89 6.65 -11.66 -0.92
CA ALA A 89 6.49 -11.27 0.48
C ALA A 89 7.81 -10.97 1.19
N MET A 90 8.88 -11.72 0.89
CA MET A 90 10.21 -11.43 1.43
C MET A 90 10.79 -10.12 0.85
N LEU A 91 10.60 -9.86 -0.44
CA LEU A 91 10.97 -8.59 -1.05
C LEU A 91 10.17 -7.43 -0.42
N MET A 92 8.90 -7.66 -0.10
CA MET A 92 8.03 -6.69 0.56
C MET A 92 8.53 -6.33 1.95
N ALA A 93 8.83 -7.33 2.79
CA ALA A 93 9.40 -7.10 4.11
C ALA A 93 10.74 -6.32 4.06
N ASN A 94 11.59 -6.64 3.08
CA ASN A 94 12.85 -5.91 2.87
C ASN A 94 12.60 -4.46 2.40
N PHE A 95 11.61 -4.27 1.53
CA PHE A 95 11.20 -2.96 1.03
C PHE A 95 10.65 -2.10 2.16
N GLU A 96 9.75 -2.63 2.98
CA GLU A 96 9.21 -1.94 4.16
C GLU A 96 10.33 -1.52 5.11
N ALA A 97 11.25 -2.43 5.45
CA ALA A 97 12.36 -2.12 6.35
C ALA A 97 13.23 -0.99 5.78
N ALA A 98 13.51 -1.00 4.48
CA ALA A 98 14.23 0.08 3.82
C ALA A 98 13.41 1.39 3.82
N PHE A 99 12.11 1.31 3.53
CA PHE A 99 11.18 2.43 3.54
C PHE A 99 11.16 3.12 4.91
N ARG A 100 10.96 2.38 6.00
CA ARG A 100 10.93 2.91 7.38
C ARG A 100 12.20 3.69 7.72
N VAL A 101 13.37 3.09 7.43
CA VAL A 101 14.67 3.74 7.68
C VAL A 101 14.84 5.02 6.85
N LEU A 102 14.38 5.02 5.60
CA LEU A 102 14.51 6.18 4.71
C LEU A 102 13.53 7.31 5.07
N VAL A 103 12.33 6.98 5.54
CA VAL A 103 11.36 7.98 6.03
C VAL A 103 11.95 8.78 7.19
N GLU A 104 12.68 8.14 8.10
CA GLU A 104 13.32 8.82 9.25
C GLU A 104 14.53 9.67 8.84
N ARG A 105 15.25 9.27 7.79
CA ARG A 105 16.56 9.84 7.43
C ARG A 105 16.51 10.92 6.36
N THR A 106 15.46 10.95 5.54
CA THR A 106 15.38 11.86 4.39
C THR A 106 14.39 12.99 4.64
N HIS A 107 14.71 14.17 4.11
CA HIS A 107 13.88 15.36 4.32
C HIS A 107 13.23 15.86 3.03
N SER A 108 13.73 15.42 1.87
CA SER A 108 13.19 15.78 0.55
C SER A 108 12.62 14.55 -0.17
N ASN A 109 11.52 14.73 -0.91
CA ASN A 109 10.90 13.64 -1.67
C ASN A 109 11.82 13.11 -2.79
N ASP A 110 12.63 13.95 -3.42
CA ASP A 110 13.58 13.53 -4.46
C ASP A 110 14.65 12.59 -3.89
N GLU A 111 15.29 12.99 -2.79
CA GLU A 111 16.29 12.18 -2.09
C GLU A 111 15.69 10.87 -1.59
N PHE A 112 14.51 10.94 -0.97
CA PHE A 112 13.77 9.78 -0.50
C PHE A 112 13.54 8.76 -1.63
N ILE A 113 13.01 9.20 -2.77
CA ILE A 113 12.69 8.31 -3.89
C ILE A 113 13.94 7.76 -4.57
N GLN A 114 15.01 8.55 -4.70
CA GLN A 114 16.29 8.06 -5.23
C GLN A 114 16.92 7.02 -4.31
N ALA A 115 16.95 7.29 -3.00
CA ALA A 115 17.48 6.35 -2.01
C ALA A 115 16.65 5.06 -1.97
N LEU A 116 15.32 5.19 -2.06
CA LEU A 116 14.42 4.05 -2.13
C LEU A 116 14.65 3.24 -3.41
N ASN A 117 14.81 3.90 -4.57
CA ASN A 117 15.16 3.22 -5.83
C ASN A 117 16.49 2.44 -5.71
N HIS A 118 17.50 3.01 -5.07
CA HIS A 118 18.77 2.31 -4.82
C HIS A 118 18.58 1.10 -3.89
N ALA A 119 17.77 1.23 -2.84
CA ALA A 119 17.43 0.12 -1.96
C ALA A 119 16.72 -1.00 -2.71
N VAL A 120 15.72 -0.66 -3.54
CA VAL A 120 15.00 -1.63 -4.38
C VAL A 120 15.94 -2.37 -5.32
N ASN A 121 16.79 -1.65 -6.07
CA ASN A 121 17.78 -2.28 -6.96
C ASN A 121 18.68 -3.29 -6.22
N ARG A 122 19.07 -2.99 -4.98
CA ARG A 122 19.88 -3.89 -4.16
C ARG A 122 19.10 -5.10 -3.66
N ILE A 123 17.84 -4.90 -3.24
CA ILE A 123 16.95 -5.95 -2.73
C ILE A 123 16.57 -6.92 -3.85
N THR A 124 16.22 -6.40 -5.04
CA THR A 124 15.77 -7.20 -6.18
C THR A 124 16.90 -7.71 -7.06
N ARG A 125 18.13 -7.17 -6.89
CA ARG A 125 19.29 -7.44 -7.75
C ARG A 125 19.04 -7.14 -9.25
N GLY A 126 18.02 -6.35 -9.56
CA GLY A 126 17.59 -6.05 -10.93
C GLY A 126 16.64 -7.07 -11.55
N ASP A 127 16.30 -8.15 -10.85
CA ASP A 127 15.43 -9.22 -11.35
C ASP A 127 13.93 -8.94 -11.14
N SER A 128 13.61 -7.90 -10.36
CA SER A 128 12.24 -7.46 -10.08
C SER A 128 12.17 -5.95 -9.89
N TYR A 129 10.97 -5.41 -9.98
CA TYR A 129 10.64 -4.00 -9.86
C TYR A 129 9.41 -3.81 -8.97
N ILE A 130 9.24 -2.58 -8.49
CA ILE A 130 8.18 -2.24 -7.55
C ILE A 130 7.42 -1.03 -8.09
N THR A 131 6.11 -1.18 -8.29
CA THR A 131 5.24 -0.01 -8.48
C THR A 131 5.02 0.63 -7.12
N PHE A 132 5.12 1.95 -7.04
CA PHE A 132 5.05 2.64 -5.76
C PHE A 132 4.31 3.96 -5.89
N PHE A 133 3.49 4.27 -4.90
CA PHE A 133 2.90 5.58 -4.71
C PHE A 133 3.15 6.03 -3.29
N VAL A 134 3.53 7.29 -3.12
CA VAL A 134 3.62 7.94 -1.81
C VAL A 134 3.03 9.34 -1.88
N ALA A 135 2.27 9.70 -0.85
CA ALA A 135 1.80 11.05 -0.63
C ALA A 135 2.16 11.52 0.78
N GLN A 136 2.70 12.72 0.88
CA GLN A 136 2.98 13.45 2.10
C GLN A 136 1.95 14.56 2.28
N PHE A 137 1.11 14.46 3.29
CA PHE A 137 0.20 15.52 3.68
C PHE A 137 0.80 16.35 4.81
N ASN A 138 0.86 17.67 4.62
CA ASN A 138 1.19 18.63 5.67
C ASN A 138 -0.09 19.32 6.13
N THR A 139 -0.47 19.10 7.39
CA THR A 139 -1.73 19.58 7.99
C THR A 139 -1.74 21.09 8.24
N GLU A 140 -0.60 21.71 8.53
CA GLU A 140 -0.51 23.15 8.74
C GLU A 140 -0.67 23.94 7.43
N LYS A 141 0.01 23.49 6.39
CA LYS A 141 0.03 24.14 5.07
C LYS A 141 -1.12 23.69 4.18
N ASN A 142 -1.80 22.62 4.59
CA ASN A 142 -2.84 21.92 3.83
C ASN A 142 -2.39 21.58 2.41
N LYS A 143 -1.22 20.94 2.33
CA LYS A 143 -0.57 20.59 1.08
C LYS A 143 -0.32 19.10 1.02
N LEU A 144 -0.77 18.47 -0.07
CA LEU A 144 -0.45 17.11 -0.42
C LEU A 144 0.66 17.12 -1.47
N LYS A 145 1.83 16.61 -1.11
CA LYS A 145 2.88 16.31 -2.06
C LYS A 145 2.84 14.82 -2.39
N TYR A 146 2.95 14.43 -3.66
CA TYR A 146 2.97 13.01 -4.01
C TYR A 146 3.99 12.69 -5.09
N VAL A 147 4.35 11.41 -5.14
CA VAL A 147 5.13 10.78 -6.19
C VAL A 147 4.42 9.48 -6.59
N ASN A 148 4.21 9.30 -7.89
CA ASN A 148 3.67 8.06 -8.45
C ASN A 148 4.75 7.38 -9.33
N ALA A 149 5.44 6.38 -8.78
CA ALA A 149 6.45 5.58 -9.46
C ALA A 149 5.81 4.38 -10.20
N GLY A 150 4.88 4.69 -11.11
CA GLY A 150 4.24 3.72 -12.00
C GLY A 150 3.07 2.93 -11.42
N HIS A 151 2.66 3.20 -10.18
CA HIS A 151 1.49 2.61 -9.54
C HIS A 151 0.18 3.13 -10.15
N VAL A 152 -0.92 2.40 -9.94
CA VAL A 152 -2.22 2.87 -10.41
C VAL A 152 -2.60 4.16 -9.67
N ALA A 153 -3.11 5.13 -10.41
CA ALA A 153 -3.27 6.50 -9.92
C ALA A 153 -4.35 6.57 -8.83
N PRO A 154 -3.99 6.99 -7.61
CA PRO A 154 -4.96 7.26 -6.56
C PRO A 154 -5.94 8.37 -6.95
N ILE A 155 -7.08 8.40 -6.27
CA ILE A 155 -8.13 9.40 -6.49
C ILE A 155 -8.20 10.31 -5.27
N LEU A 156 -8.13 11.62 -5.51
CA LEU A 156 -8.41 12.66 -4.53
C LEU A 156 -9.76 13.30 -4.87
N ILE A 157 -10.73 13.24 -3.96
CA ILE A 157 -12.04 13.89 -4.11
C ILE A 157 -12.05 15.09 -3.17
N LEU A 158 -12.16 16.30 -3.71
CA LEU A 158 -12.37 17.52 -2.93
C LEU A 158 -13.87 17.82 -2.84
N ASN A 159 -14.25 18.48 -1.75
CA ASN A 159 -15.64 18.89 -1.47
C ASN A 159 -16.55 17.67 -1.27
N ALA A 160 -16.08 16.62 -0.60
CA ALA A 160 -16.80 15.36 -0.46
C ALA A 160 -18.17 15.50 0.26
N ASN A 161 -18.33 16.55 1.07
CA ASN A 161 -19.61 16.90 1.70
C ASN A 161 -20.67 17.45 0.72
N GLN A 162 -20.27 17.86 -0.49
CA GLN A 162 -21.18 18.34 -1.51
C GLN A 162 -21.81 17.17 -2.30
N PRO A 163 -22.96 17.39 -2.97
CA PRO A 163 -23.51 16.45 -3.94
C PRO A 163 -22.49 16.07 -5.02
N LEU A 164 -22.57 14.83 -5.55
CA LEU A 164 -21.59 14.26 -6.49
C LEU A 164 -21.25 15.19 -7.66
N GLU A 165 -22.25 15.90 -8.20
CA GLU A 165 -22.13 16.84 -9.31
C GLU A 165 -21.21 18.04 -9.03
N LYS A 166 -21.03 18.39 -7.74
CA LYS A 166 -20.20 19.51 -7.27
C LYS A 166 -18.85 19.05 -6.68
N ARG A 167 -18.61 17.74 -6.61
CA ARG A 167 -17.34 17.19 -6.12
C ARG A 167 -16.27 17.33 -7.20
N GLN A 168 -15.09 17.77 -6.79
CA GLN A 168 -13.95 17.81 -7.70
C GLN A 168 -13.14 16.54 -7.53
N ILE A 169 -13.04 15.74 -8.60
CA ILE A 169 -12.27 14.50 -8.62
C ILE A 169 -10.93 14.78 -9.31
N VAL A 170 -9.83 14.56 -8.59
CA VAL A 170 -8.46 14.74 -9.07
C VAL A 170 -7.77 13.39 -9.06
N ARG A 171 -7.30 12.95 -10.22
CA ARG A 171 -6.47 11.74 -10.33
C ARG A 171 -5.01 12.12 -10.08
N LEU A 172 -4.31 11.34 -9.25
CA LEU A 172 -2.89 11.54 -8.96
C LEU A 172 -2.03 10.74 -9.93
N ASP A 173 -2.18 11.06 -11.21
CA ASP A 173 -1.69 10.25 -12.34
C ASP A 173 -0.38 10.76 -12.97
N LYS A 174 0.18 11.85 -12.45
CA LYS A 174 1.49 12.33 -12.90
C LYS A 174 2.59 11.38 -12.37
N ARG A 175 3.27 10.70 -13.30
CA ARG A 175 4.19 9.59 -12.99
C ARG A 175 5.66 9.95 -13.09
N CYS A 176 6.47 9.20 -12.35
CA CYS A 176 7.90 8.99 -12.62
C CYS A 176 8.16 7.50 -12.93
N PRO A 177 9.38 7.13 -13.36
CA PRO A 177 9.70 5.73 -13.63
C PRO A 177 9.54 4.82 -12.41
N ILE A 178 9.24 3.55 -12.69
CA ILE A 178 9.07 2.48 -11.68
C ILE A 178 10.38 2.27 -10.92
N LEU A 179 10.28 1.96 -9.62
CA LEU A 179 11.44 1.70 -8.78
C LEU A 179 12.09 0.36 -9.15
N GLY A 180 13.43 0.34 -9.17
CA GLY A 180 14.22 -0.85 -9.49
C GLY A 180 14.44 -1.08 -10.98
N PHE A 181 13.80 -0.31 -11.86
CA PHE A 181 13.99 -0.46 -13.31
C PHE A 181 15.28 0.22 -13.80
N PHE A 182 15.60 1.38 -13.24
CA PHE A 182 16.85 2.10 -13.51
C PHE A 182 17.76 2.06 -12.29
N ARG A 183 19.08 1.96 -12.50
CA ARG A 183 20.07 2.08 -11.42
C ARG A 183 19.97 3.44 -10.70
N GLN A 184 19.70 4.50 -11.46
CA GLN A 184 19.43 5.84 -10.98
C GLN A 184 18.23 6.38 -11.75
N LEU A 185 17.27 6.98 -11.05
CA LEU A 185 16.09 7.52 -11.73
C LEU A 185 16.49 8.80 -12.48
N PRO A 186 16.13 8.93 -13.77
CA PRO A 186 16.49 10.11 -14.56
C PRO A 186 15.78 11.38 -14.06
N LYS A 187 14.57 11.24 -13.52
CA LYS A 187 13.80 12.33 -12.92
C LYS A 187 12.78 11.78 -11.92
N VAL A 188 12.68 12.43 -10.77
CA VAL A 188 11.58 12.21 -9.82
C VAL A 188 10.49 13.23 -10.10
N GLY A 189 9.25 12.75 -10.25
CA GLY A 189 8.08 13.57 -10.51
C GLY A 189 7.37 13.90 -9.20
N VAL A 190 7.86 14.91 -8.48
CA VAL A 190 7.18 15.40 -7.26
C VAL A 190 6.09 16.38 -7.66
N HIS A 191 4.87 16.13 -7.21
CA HIS A 191 3.70 16.94 -7.51
C HIS A 191 3.04 17.44 -6.25
N GLU A 192 2.51 18.66 -6.27
CA GLU A 192 1.87 19.29 -5.12
C GLU A 192 0.44 19.67 -5.47
N ILE A 193 -0.47 19.44 -4.51
CA ILE A 193 -1.88 19.83 -4.56
C ILE A 193 -2.21 20.52 -3.25
N PHE A 194 -2.88 21.66 -3.34
CA PHE A 194 -3.45 22.34 -2.18
C PHE A 194 -4.81 21.73 -1.84
N ILE A 195 -5.03 21.42 -0.55
CA ILE A 195 -6.28 20.88 -0.02
C ILE A 195 -6.89 21.99 0.85
N PRO A 196 -7.98 22.65 0.45
CA PRO A 196 -8.52 23.75 1.27
C PRO A 196 -9.11 23.24 2.59
N CYS A 197 -8.81 23.91 3.72
CA CYS A 197 -9.22 23.49 5.08
C CYS A 197 -10.73 23.34 5.30
N GLN A 198 -11.56 23.94 4.44
CA GLN A 198 -13.02 23.95 4.56
C GLN A 198 -13.69 22.82 3.76
N HIS A 199 -12.89 21.97 3.10
CA HIS A 199 -13.40 20.94 2.21
C HIS A 199 -12.93 19.57 2.67
N GLN A 200 -13.91 18.68 2.91
CA GLN A 200 -13.65 17.26 3.07
C GLN A 200 -12.95 16.73 1.82
N ALA A 201 -11.71 16.28 2.01
CA ALA A 201 -10.91 15.64 0.97
C ALA A 201 -10.80 14.13 1.21
N PHE A 202 -11.22 13.32 0.24
CA PHE A 202 -11.07 11.86 0.26
C PHE A 202 -9.93 11.40 -0.61
N PHE A 203 -9.10 10.50 -0.10
CA PHE A 203 -7.95 9.98 -0.81
C PHE A 203 -7.97 8.44 -0.88
N GLY A 204 -8.16 7.87 -2.07
CA GLY A 204 -8.23 6.43 -2.26
C GLY A 204 -6.99 5.86 -2.94
N LEU A 205 -6.28 4.97 -2.26
CA LEU A 205 -5.21 4.13 -2.81
C LEU A 205 -5.82 2.79 -3.24
N ASN A 206 -6.09 2.61 -4.54
CA ASN A 206 -6.69 1.39 -5.05
C ASN A 206 -5.59 0.50 -5.61
N ASP A 207 -5.22 -0.64 -5.02
CA ASP A 207 -4.50 -1.66 -5.84
C ASP A 207 -4.72 -3.13 -5.50
N THR A 208 -5.83 -3.50 -4.84
CA THR A 208 -6.12 -4.94 -4.64
C THR A 208 -7.60 -5.33 -4.70
N VAL A 209 -8.47 -4.52 -5.31
CA VAL A 209 -9.88 -4.89 -5.50
C VAL A 209 -10.29 -4.78 -6.95
N ALA A 210 -10.63 -5.93 -7.54
CA ALA A 210 -11.35 -6.01 -8.80
C ALA A 210 -12.48 -4.96 -8.80
N ALA A 211 -12.43 -4.03 -9.75
CA ALA A 211 -13.39 -2.94 -9.93
C ALA A 211 -14.87 -3.38 -10.09
N ARG A 212 -15.18 -4.68 -9.97
CA ARG A 212 -16.53 -5.25 -9.98
C ARG A 212 -17.17 -5.36 -8.59
N SER A 213 -16.42 -5.39 -7.48
CA SER A 213 -16.98 -5.47 -6.12
C SER A 213 -16.96 -4.14 -5.36
N ALA A 214 -16.23 -3.12 -5.85
CA ALA A 214 -16.09 -1.81 -5.21
C ALA A 214 -17.39 -0.97 -5.14
N ILE A 215 -18.49 -1.42 -5.76
CA ILE A 215 -19.83 -0.83 -5.54
C ILE A 215 -20.48 -1.37 -4.24
N ARG A 216 -19.88 -2.37 -3.58
CA ARG A 216 -20.45 -3.06 -2.42
C ARG A 216 -19.60 -3.01 -1.14
N THR A 217 -18.36 -2.53 -1.19
CA THR A 217 -17.47 -2.53 -0.02
C THR A 217 -16.66 -1.24 0.03
N GLU A 218 -16.65 -0.66 1.21
CA GLU A 218 -16.23 0.71 1.46
C GLU A 218 -14.73 0.87 1.55
N ALA A 219 -14.20 1.89 0.88
CA ALA A 219 -12.78 2.10 0.64
C ALA A 219 -12.17 3.09 1.64
N ASN A 220 -10.95 2.81 2.10
CA ASN A 220 -10.10 3.63 2.97
C ASN A 220 -10.25 5.15 2.77
N PHE A 221 -10.93 5.80 3.72
CA PHE A 221 -11.22 7.23 3.69
C PHE A 221 -10.14 8.02 4.44
N PHE A 222 -9.59 9.02 3.75
CA PHE A 222 -9.11 10.23 4.39
C PHE A 222 -10.27 11.23 4.37
N THR A 223 -10.44 12.01 5.43
CA THR A 223 -11.29 13.20 5.41
C THR A 223 -10.48 14.32 6.03
N VAL A 224 -10.47 15.51 5.42
CA VAL A 224 -9.91 16.72 6.03
C VAL A 224 -11.10 17.60 6.39
N ASP A 225 -11.69 17.38 7.57
CA ASP A 225 -12.73 18.26 8.14
C ASP A 225 -12.87 18.09 9.66
N GLY A 226 -13.13 19.19 10.35
CA GLY A 226 -13.28 19.24 11.80
C GLY A 226 -14.70 18.86 12.23
N GLY A 227 -14.91 17.60 12.59
CA GLY A 227 -16.00 17.22 13.50
C GLY A 227 -16.80 15.95 13.15
N HIS A 228 -16.71 15.43 11.93
CA HIS A 228 -17.53 14.28 11.49
C HIS A 228 -16.63 13.07 11.17
N THR A 229 -16.80 12.00 11.95
CA THR A 229 -16.04 10.73 11.80
C THR A 229 -16.77 9.77 10.86
N TRP A 230 -16.05 8.84 10.23
CA TRP A 230 -16.63 7.77 9.37
C TRP A 230 -17.73 6.96 10.07
N ARG A 231 -17.79 6.97 11.40
CA ARG A 231 -18.79 6.25 12.20
C ARG A 231 -20.21 6.73 11.97
N GLU A 232 -20.39 7.99 11.56
CA GLU A 232 -21.70 8.56 11.26
C GLU A 232 -22.31 8.00 9.95
N TYR A 233 -21.55 7.23 9.18
CA TYR A 233 -22.00 6.55 7.96
C TYR A 233 -22.33 5.06 8.15
N GLY A 234 -22.19 4.49 9.35
CA GLY A 234 -22.70 3.16 9.68
C GLY A 234 -21.70 2.00 9.71
N PHE A 235 -20.40 2.27 9.87
CA PHE A 235 -19.34 1.26 9.80
C PHE A 235 -18.64 1.05 11.14
N ASN A 236 -18.65 -0.20 11.61
CA ASN A 236 -17.95 -0.64 12.81
C ASN A 236 -16.55 -1.18 12.47
N ARG A 237 -15.63 -0.95 13.40
CA ARG A 237 -14.19 -1.29 13.38
C ARG A 237 -13.85 -2.69 12.87
#